data_AF-A0A0Q9YIT1-F1
#
_entry.id   AF-A0A0Q9YIT1-F1
#
_cell.length_a   1.000
_cell.length_b   1.000
_cell.length_c   1.000
_cell.angle_alpha   90.00
_cell.angle_beta   90.00
_cell.angle_gamma   90.00
#
_symmetry.space_group_name_H-M   'P 1'
#
loop_
_entity.id
_entity.type
_entity.pdbx_description
1 polymer ?
#
loop_
_entity_poly.entity_id
_entity_poly.type
_entity_poly.pdbx_seq_one_letter_code
_entity_poly.pdbx_strand_id
1 'polypeptide(L)'
;MIPALFIDLDNVQELVEIPWGWIREAAYPNKPIFIPKVSSRQNLFYKRQLLKKWHEILQYEKIDHLPSPLSPNKPLSLDILKKIGLYPKKGVLKAGGEISYNLVLKQAKRDDLSPWNDNNIIPHISVNNGKFVIIDQNPVFCPGFGREISIRMTGLFK
;
A
#
# COMPACT_ATOMS: atom_id res chain seq x y z
N MET A 1 3.04 -10.85 -14.86
CA MET A 1 2.14 -11.12 -13.72
C MET A 1 1.79 -9.77 -13.10
N ILE A 2 0.52 -9.51 -12.81
CA ILE A 2 0.10 -8.27 -12.16
C ILE A 2 -0.09 -8.59 -10.67
N PRO A 3 0.81 -8.13 -9.77
CA PRO A 3 0.77 -8.51 -8.37
C PRO A 3 -0.34 -7.79 -7.60
N ALA A 4 -0.70 -6.57 -8.02
CA ALA A 4 -1.70 -5.73 -7.38
C ALA A 4 -2.49 -4.93 -8.42
N LEU A 5 -3.80 -4.79 -8.19
CA LEU A 5 -4.73 -4.02 -9.02
C LEU A 5 -5.34 -2.91 -8.19
N PHE A 6 -5.20 -1.67 -8.66
CA PHE A 6 -5.89 -0.52 -8.09
C PHE A 6 -7.23 -0.35 -8.80
N ILE A 7 -8.32 -0.35 -8.05
CA ILE A 7 -9.68 -0.29 -8.59
C ILE A 7 -10.33 0.98 -8.09
N ASP A 8 -10.70 1.85 -9.03
CA ASP A 8 -11.47 3.06 -8.74
C ASP A 8 -12.89 2.67 -8.35
N LEU A 9 -13.33 3.18 -7.19
CA LEU A 9 -14.66 2.93 -6.63
C LEU A 9 -15.47 4.22 -6.69
N ASP A 10 -16.45 4.23 -7.58
CA ASP A 10 -17.33 5.38 -7.78
C ASP A 10 -18.66 5.21 -7.05
N ASN A 11 -19.32 4.06 -7.22
CA ASN A 11 -20.61 3.81 -6.60
C ASN A 11 -20.84 2.36 -6.15
N VAL A 12 -21.73 2.19 -5.17
CA VAL A 12 -22.04 0.89 -4.57
C VAL A 12 -22.79 -0.04 -5.53
N GLN A 13 -23.61 0.51 -6.41
CA GLN A 13 -24.46 -0.27 -7.30
C GLN A 13 -23.63 -1.00 -8.36
N GLU A 14 -22.73 -0.28 -9.01
CA GLU A 14 -21.74 -0.81 -9.95
C GLU A 14 -20.90 -1.92 -9.31
N LEU A 15 -20.48 -1.72 -8.06
CA LEU A 15 -19.72 -2.72 -7.31
C LEU A 15 -20.48 -4.05 -7.17
N VAL A 16 -21.80 -4.02 -7.03
CA VAL A 16 -22.64 -5.22 -6.90
C VAL A 16 -22.90 -5.87 -8.26
N GLU A 17 -22.93 -5.10 -9.34
CA GLU A 17 -23.20 -5.58 -10.70
C GLU A 17 -21.99 -6.27 -11.34
N ILE A 18 -20.79 -6.01 -10.84
CA ILE A 18 -19.57 -6.65 -11.33
C ILE A 18 -19.62 -8.17 -11.05
N PRO A 19 -19.38 -9.03 -12.08
CA PRO A 19 -19.33 -10.48 -11.92
C PRO A 19 -18.01 -10.93 -11.29
N TRP A 20 -17.81 -10.64 -10.01
CA TRP A 20 -16.56 -10.92 -9.27
C TRP A 20 -16.12 -12.39 -9.32
N GLY A 21 -17.07 -13.33 -9.35
CA GLY A 21 -16.76 -14.75 -9.51
C GLY A 21 -16.01 -15.04 -10.82
N TRP A 22 -16.41 -14.41 -11.93
CA TRP A 22 -15.72 -14.56 -13.22
C TRP A 22 -14.34 -13.91 -13.20
N ILE A 23 -14.22 -12.75 -12.55
CA ILE A 23 -12.92 -12.08 -12.36
C ILE A 23 -11.96 -13.00 -11.58
N ARG A 24 -12.45 -13.63 -10.51
CA ARG A 24 -11.67 -14.56 -9.70
C ARG A 24 -11.20 -15.77 -10.50
N GLU A 25 -12.06 -16.32 -11.34
CA GLU A 25 -11.72 -17.46 -12.20
C GLU A 25 -10.69 -17.08 -13.27
N ALA A 26 -10.89 -15.93 -13.94
CA ALA A 26 -9.95 -15.40 -14.93
C ALA A 26 -8.58 -15.03 -14.32
N ALA A 27 -8.55 -14.68 -13.03
CA ALA A 27 -7.32 -14.38 -12.30
C ALA A 27 -6.51 -15.63 -11.92
N TYR A 28 -7.05 -16.84 -12.06
CA TYR A 28 -6.33 -18.07 -11.73
C TYR A 28 -5.24 -18.39 -12.78
N PRO A 29 -4.04 -18.86 -12.38
CA PRO A 29 -3.59 -19.17 -11.02
C PRO A 29 -3.04 -17.96 -10.24
N ASN A 30 -2.80 -16.84 -10.93
CA ASN A 30 -2.06 -15.70 -10.43
C ASN A 30 -2.98 -14.67 -9.78
N LYS A 31 -3.47 -14.96 -8.57
CA LYS A 31 -4.41 -14.13 -7.80
C LYS A 31 -3.79 -12.75 -7.45
N PRO A 32 -4.15 -11.66 -8.14
CA PRO A 32 -3.69 -10.32 -7.78
C PRO A 32 -4.33 -9.90 -6.47
N ILE A 33 -3.69 -8.98 -5.73
CA ILE A 33 -4.37 -8.28 -4.64
C ILE A 33 -5.11 -7.04 -5.14
N PHE A 34 -6.35 -6.89 -4.73
CA PHE A 34 -7.24 -5.81 -5.15
C PHE A 34 -7.16 -4.67 -4.14
N ILE A 35 -6.90 -3.45 -4.58
CA ILE A 35 -6.68 -2.27 -3.75
C ILE A 35 -7.70 -1.20 -4.13
N PRO A 36 -8.58 -0.77 -3.21
CA PRO A 36 -9.58 0.22 -3.53
C PRO A 36 -8.96 1.61 -3.65
N LYS A 37 -9.44 2.39 -4.61
CA LYS A 37 -9.16 3.82 -4.76
C LYS A 37 -10.49 4.54 -4.74
N VAL A 38 -10.66 5.43 -3.76
CA VAL A 38 -11.90 6.19 -3.58
C VAL A 38 -11.60 7.66 -3.79
N SER A 39 -12.42 8.33 -4.60
CA SER A 39 -12.29 9.76 -4.85
C SER A 39 -12.37 10.57 -3.55
N SER A 40 -11.50 11.56 -3.41
CA SER A 40 -11.48 12.48 -2.26
C SER A 40 -12.71 13.39 -2.19
N ARG A 41 -13.47 13.48 -3.29
CA ARG A 41 -14.67 14.33 -3.40
C ARG A 41 -15.92 13.72 -2.78
N GLN A 42 -15.91 12.43 -2.45
CA GLN A 42 -17.06 11.74 -1.87
C GLN A 42 -17.22 12.06 -0.37
N ASN A 43 -18.47 12.15 0.08
CA ASN A 43 -18.79 12.31 1.51
C ASN A 43 -18.21 11.14 2.34
N LEU A 44 -17.72 11.43 3.55
CA LEU A 44 -17.14 10.44 4.46
C LEU A 44 -18.07 9.24 4.75
N PHE A 45 -19.36 9.50 4.94
CA PHE A 45 -20.36 8.45 5.16
C PHE A 45 -20.46 7.50 3.95
N TYR A 46 -20.56 8.09 2.75
CA TYR A 46 -20.64 7.35 1.50
C TYR A 46 -19.38 6.51 1.27
N LYS A 47 -18.20 7.09 1.49
CA LYS A 47 -16.92 6.38 1.40
C LYS A 47 -16.85 5.18 2.35
N ARG A 48 -17.33 5.31 3.58
CA ARG A 48 -17.38 4.19 4.55
C ARG A 48 -18.32 3.09 4.08
N GLN A 49 -19.49 3.44 3.55
CA GLN A 49 -20.43 2.47 3.00
C GLN A 49 -19.83 1.72 1.81
N LEU A 50 -19.18 2.44 0.89
CA LEU A 50 -18.54 1.88 -0.29
C LEU A 50 -17.41 0.90 0.06
N LEU A 51 -16.52 1.31 0.97
CA LEU A 51 -15.43 0.45 1.44
C LEU A 51 -15.92 -0.77 2.24
N LYS A 52 -16.99 -0.61 3.01
CA LYS A 52 -17.63 -1.74 3.70
C LYS A 52 -18.17 -2.74 2.69
N LYS A 53 -18.90 -2.28 1.67
CA LYS A 53 -19.46 -3.17 0.65
C LYS A 53 -18.37 -3.85 -0.19
N TRP A 54 -17.32 -3.12 -0.54
CA TRP A 54 -16.11 -3.64 -1.17
C TRP A 54 -15.52 -4.82 -0.37
N HIS A 55 -15.33 -4.62 0.93
CA HIS A 55 -14.77 -5.66 1.78
C HIS A 55 -15.67 -6.89 1.85
N GLU A 56 -16.98 -6.70 2.04
CA GLU A 56 -17.97 -7.78 2.13
C GLU A 56 -18.00 -8.63 0.84
N ILE A 57 -18.08 -7.99 -0.32
CA ILE A 57 -18.19 -8.68 -1.61
C ILE A 57 -16.93 -9.50 -1.90
N LEU A 58 -15.75 -8.88 -1.80
CA LEU A 58 -14.50 -9.57 -2.12
C LEU A 58 -14.16 -10.66 -1.10
N GLN A 59 -14.54 -10.48 0.17
CA GLN A 59 -14.40 -11.51 1.18
C GLN A 59 -15.32 -12.71 0.89
N TYR A 60 -16.59 -12.46 0.50
CA TYR A 60 -17.52 -13.51 0.10
C TYR A 60 -17.01 -14.31 -1.10
N GLU A 61 -16.48 -13.62 -2.10
CA GLU A 61 -15.91 -14.23 -3.32
C GLU A 61 -14.55 -14.88 -3.09
N LYS A 62 -13.93 -14.69 -1.92
CA LYS A 62 -12.57 -15.16 -1.58
C LYS A 62 -11.49 -14.57 -2.50
N ILE A 63 -11.63 -13.29 -2.82
CA ILE A 63 -10.65 -12.51 -3.59
C ILE A 63 -9.72 -11.78 -2.62
N ASP A 64 -8.41 -11.88 -2.85
CA ASP A 64 -7.40 -11.21 -2.04
C ASP A 64 -7.48 -9.69 -2.24
N HIS A 65 -7.66 -8.94 -1.15
CA HIS A 65 -7.83 -7.49 -1.23
C HIS A 65 -7.35 -6.74 0.02
N LEU A 66 -7.21 -5.42 -0.14
CA LEU A 66 -7.08 -4.48 0.98
C LEU A 66 -8.45 -3.88 1.31
N PRO A 67 -8.83 -3.77 2.59
CA PRO A 67 -10.13 -3.22 2.99
C PRO A 67 -10.20 -1.70 2.84
N SER A 68 -9.05 -1.03 2.73
CA SER A 68 -8.95 0.42 2.65
C SER A 68 -7.90 0.84 1.62
N PRO A 69 -8.01 2.07 1.07
CA PRO A 69 -7.01 2.62 0.16
C PRO A 69 -5.65 2.79 0.83
N LEU A 70 -4.59 2.61 0.06
CA LEU A 70 -3.25 2.98 0.50
C LEU A 70 -3.15 4.50 0.65
N SER A 71 -2.65 4.94 1.80
CA SER A 71 -2.39 6.37 2.02
C SER A 71 -1.08 6.77 1.35
N PRO A 72 -1.06 7.82 0.53
CA PRO A 72 0.19 8.31 -0.04
C PRO A 72 1.11 8.80 1.09
N ASN A 73 2.41 8.69 0.88
CA ASN A 73 3.45 9.17 1.79
C ASN A 73 3.41 8.59 3.22
N LYS A 74 2.68 7.50 3.45
CA LYS A 74 2.68 6.78 4.73
C LYS A 74 3.43 5.45 4.60
N PRO A 75 4.20 5.04 5.63
CA PRO A 75 4.81 3.72 5.64
C PRO A 75 3.77 2.61 5.51
N LEU A 76 4.05 1.63 4.66
CA LEU A 76 3.23 0.44 4.54
C LEU A 76 3.50 -0.49 5.74
N SER A 77 2.44 -1.09 6.29
CA SER A 77 2.62 -2.12 7.32
C SER A 77 3.28 -3.37 6.74
N LEU A 78 3.93 -4.15 7.62
CA LEU A 78 4.57 -5.40 7.22
C LEU A 78 3.58 -6.38 6.56
N ASP A 79 2.34 -6.42 7.03
CA ASP A 79 1.29 -7.26 6.47
C ASP A 79 0.93 -6.86 5.04
N ILE A 80 0.86 -5.55 4.76
CA ILE A 80 0.64 -5.06 3.40
C ILE A 80 1.83 -5.42 2.52
N LEU A 81 3.06 -5.21 2.98
CA LEU A 81 4.29 -5.54 2.23
C LEU A 81 4.37 -7.02 1.87
N LYS A 82 3.96 -7.90 2.78
CA LYS A 82 3.81 -9.34 2.55
C LYS A 82 2.74 -9.63 1.49
N LYS A 83 1.54 -9.10 1.67
CA LYS A 83 0.40 -9.31 0.77
C LYS A 83 0.68 -8.87 -0.68
N ILE A 84 1.35 -7.74 -0.87
CA ILE A 84 1.71 -7.25 -2.22
C ILE A 84 2.98 -7.92 -2.78
N GLY A 85 3.63 -8.82 -2.04
CA GLY A 85 4.83 -9.54 -2.48
C GLY A 85 6.12 -8.72 -2.49
N LEU A 86 6.15 -7.55 -1.84
CA LEU A 86 7.37 -6.74 -1.68
C LEU A 86 8.28 -7.29 -0.58
N TYR A 87 7.74 -7.86 0.48
CA TYR A 87 8.54 -8.53 1.51
C TYR A 87 8.99 -9.93 1.03
N PRO A 88 10.25 -10.36 1.29
CA PRO A 88 11.32 -9.67 2.03
C PRO A 88 12.27 -8.86 1.13
N LYS A 89 11.97 -8.65 -0.16
CA LYS A 89 12.84 -7.84 -1.04
C LYS A 89 12.95 -6.40 -0.53
N LYS A 90 11.87 -5.84 -0.01
CA LYS A 90 11.76 -4.53 0.64
C LYS A 90 11.19 -4.68 2.06
N GLY A 91 11.44 -3.68 2.90
CA GLY A 91 10.85 -3.59 4.24
C GLY A 91 11.56 -4.42 5.33
N VAL A 92 12.78 -4.89 5.06
CA VAL A 92 13.62 -5.56 6.05
C VAL A 92 15.06 -5.06 5.94
N LEU A 93 15.69 -4.78 7.08
CA LEU A 93 17.12 -4.50 7.17
C LEU A 93 17.82 -5.72 7.74
N LYS A 94 18.61 -6.39 6.89
CA LYS A 94 19.37 -7.59 7.24
C LYS A 94 20.68 -7.65 6.47
N ALA A 95 21.65 -8.38 7.02
CA ALA A 95 22.91 -8.66 6.32
C ALA A 95 22.65 -9.36 4.98
N GLY A 96 23.36 -8.92 3.93
CA GLY A 96 23.16 -9.40 2.56
C GLY A 96 21.84 -8.97 1.90
N GLY A 97 21.04 -8.12 2.57
CA GLY A 97 19.81 -7.52 2.03
C GLY A 97 20.06 -6.21 1.28
N GLU A 98 18.97 -5.62 0.78
CA GLU A 98 19.03 -4.32 0.12
C GLU A 98 19.30 -3.19 1.13
N ILE A 99 20.20 -2.26 0.79
CA ILE A 99 20.50 -1.08 1.61
C ILE A 99 19.51 0.03 1.26
N SER A 100 18.27 -0.12 1.71
CA SER A 100 17.19 0.84 1.46
C SER A 100 16.40 1.10 2.75
N TYR A 101 16.53 2.31 3.28
CA TYR A 101 15.92 2.70 4.55
C TYR A 101 15.66 4.21 4.65
N ASN A 102 14.78 4.54 5.59
CA ASN A 102 14.51 5.91 6.01
C ASN A 102 14.99 6.07 7.46
N LEU A 103 15.75 7.12 7.75
CA LEU A 103 16.04 7.57 9.11
C LEU A 103 15.11 8.71 9.45
N VAL A 104 14.42 8.55 10.57
CA VAL A 104 13.44 9.49 11.08
C VAL A 104 13.91 9.93 12.45
N LEU A 105 13.92 11.23 12.71
CA LEU A 105 14.18 11.73 14.06
C LEU A 105 12.98 11.42 14.93
N LYS A 106 13.22 10.69 16.03
CA LYS A 106 12.21 10.47 17.06
C LYS A 106 11.97 11.80 17.76
N GLN A 107 10.89 12.50 17.42
CA GLN A 107 10.47 13.66 18.19
C GLN A 107 10.18 13.21 19.62
N ALA A 108 10.75 13.90 20.61
CA ALA A 108 10.37 13.69 22.00
C ALA A 108 8.86 13.93 22.09
N LYS A 109 8.10 12.96 22.61
CA LYS A 109 6.66 13.10 22.81
C LYS A 109 6.41 14.41 23.57
N ARG A 110 5.86 15.42 22.91
CA ARG A 110 5.15 16.48 23.62
C ARG A 110 3.79 15.92 23.98
N ASP A 111 3.43 16.02 25.26
CA ASP A 111 2.17 15.58 25.87
C ASP A 111 0.92 16.33 25.37
N ASP A 112 0.95 16.93 24.18
CA ASP A 112 -0.21 17.62 23.64
C ASP A 112 -1.11 16.64 22.88
N LEU A 113 -2.08 16.13 23.65
CA LEU A 113 -3.31 15.50 23.21
C LEU A 113 -4.07 16.42 22.24
N SER A 114 -3.69 16.41 20.97
CA SER A 114 -4.57 16.84 19.89
C SER A 114 -5.14 15.58 19.20
N PRO A 115 -6.47 15.49 18.97
CA PRO A 115 -7.07 14.37 18.24
C PRO A 115 -6.71 14.34 16.74
N TRP A 116 -5.82 15.24 16.31
CA TRP A 116 -5.33 15.43 14.95
C TRP A 116 -3.80 15.36 14.93
N ASN A 117 -3.22 14.39 15.65
CA ASN A 117 -1.80 14.10 15.52
C ASN A 117 -1.60 13.37 14.18
N ASP A 118 -1.45 14.15 13.11
CA ASP A 118 -1.06 13.63 11.81
C ASP A 118 0.33 13.02 12.00
N ASN A 119 0.40 11.68 12.06
CA ASN A 119 1.62 10.88 12.16
C ASN A 119 2.48 11.04 10.89
N ASN A 120 2.86 12.28 10.56
CA ASN A 120 3.75 12.61 9.47
C ASN A 120 5.16 12.22 9.91
N ILE A 121 5.48 10.96 9.61
CA ILE A 121 6.83 10.41 9.70
C ILE A 121 7.62 11.06 8.56
N ILE A 122 8.33 12.14 8.86
CA ILE A 122 9.18 12.85 7.90
C ILE A 122 10.59 12.26 7.97
N PRO A 123 11.08 11.60 6.90
CA PRO A 123 12.46 11.10 6.87
C PRO A 123 13.44 12.27 6.76
N HIS A 124 14.44 12.29 7.64
CA HIS A 124 15.59 13.19 7.53
C HIS A 124 16.60 12.67 6.51
N ILE A 125 16.80 11.35 6.49
CA ILE A 125 17.68 10.70 5.52
C ILE A 125 16.89 9.57 4.87
N SER A 126 16.91 9.52 3.54
CA SER A 126 16.42 8.38 2.78
C SER A 126 17.55 7.82 1.94
N VAL A 127 17.84 6.54 2.12
CA VAL A 127 18.82 5.78 1.34
C VAL A 127 18.06 4.76 0.51
N ASN A 128 18.39 4.66 -0.77
CA ASN A 128 17.86 3.64 -1.67
C ASN A 128 19.03 2.99 -2.42
N ASN A 129 19.16 1.67 -2.33
CA ASN A 129 20.29 0.91 -2.87
C ASN A 129 21.67 1.50 -2.52
N GLY A 130 21.84 1.93 -1.27
CA GLY A 130 23.11 2.50 -0.77
C GLY A 130 23.39 3.94 -1.22
N LYS A 131 22.50 4.59 -1.98
CA LYS A 131 22.64 6.01 -2.36
C LYS A 131 21.64 6.89 -1.62
N PHE A 132 22.09 8.08 -1.24
CA PHE A 132 21.24 9.11 -0.65
C PHE A 132 20.27 9.66 -1.69
N VAL A 133 18.98 9.66 -1.34
CA VAL A 133 17.89 10.25 -2.13
C VAL A 133 17.34 11.49 -1.41
N ILE A 134 17.38 11.51 -0.08
CA ILE A 134 16.99 12.67 0.72
C ILE A 134 18.04 12.86 1.81
N ILE A 135 18.49 14.11 1.99
CA ILE A 135 19.37 14.55 3.08
C ILE A 135 18.77 15.82 3.68
N ASP A 136 18.47 15.81 4.97
CA ASP A 136 17.85 16.92 5.70
C ASP A 136 16.65 17.52 4.97
N GLN A 137 15.74 16.63 4.53
CA GLN A 137 14.52 16.96 3.79
C GLN A 137 14.73 17.56 2.39
N ASN A 138 15.98 17.67 1.93
CA ASN A 138 16.31 18.07 0.57
C ASN A 138 16.47 16.84 -0.33
N PRO A 139 15.68 16.72 -1.42
CA PRO A 139 15.82 15.63 -2.36
C PRO A 139 17.10 15.79 -3.19
N VAL A 140 17.86 14.70 -3.33
CA VAL A 140 19.01 14.62 -4.22
C VAL A 140 18.53 14.13 -5.57
N PHE A 141 18.71 14.95 -6.61
CA PHE A 141 18.27 14.60 -7.96
C PHE A 141 19.07 13.41 -8.51
N CYS A 142 18.39 12.27 -8.65
CA CYS A 142 18.97 11.02 -9.17
C CYS A 142 18.14 10.54 -10.38
N PRO A 143 18.36 11.09 -11.60
CA PRO A 143 17.60 10.69 -12.79
C PRO A 143 17.88 9.22 -13.14
N GLY A 144 16.85 8.49 -13.56
CA GLY A 144 16.96 7.06 -13.91
C GLY A 144 17.20 6.11 -12.74
N PHE A 145 17.04 6.57 -11.50
CA PHE A 145 17.35 5.77 -10.31
C PHE A 145 16.26 4.77 -9.91
N GLY A 146 15.03 4.97 -10.41
CA GLY A 146 13.95 4.00 -10.27
C GLY A 146 14.31 2.68 -10.98
N ARG A 147 14.07 1.55 -10.30
CA ARG A 147 14.22 0.21 -10.89
C ARG A 147 12.89 -0.50 -10.83
N GLU A 148 12.56 -1.20 -11.90
CA GLU A 148 11.45 -2.14 -11.89
C GLU A 148 11.76 -3.28 -10.91
N ILE A 149 10.78 -3.63 -10.07
CA ILE A 149 10.87 -4.78 -9.18
C ILE A 149 9.90 -5.84 -9.67
N SER A 150 10.43 -6.92 -10.25
CA SER A 150 9.59 -8.04 -10.66
C SER A 150 9.11 -8.82 -9.43
N ILE A 151 7.81 -8.73 -9.16
CA ILE A 151 7.11 -9.54 -8.15
C ILE A 151 6.64 -10.81 -8.84
N ARG A 152 7.20 -11.97 -8.44
CA ARG A 152 6.87 -13.27 -9.04
C ARG A 152 5.70 -13.97 -8.36
N MET A 153 5.46 -13.68 -7.08
CA MET A 153 4.32 -14.17 -6.31
C MET A 153 4.01 -13.17 -5.18
N THR A 154 2.72 -12.95 -4.91
CA THR A 154 2.27 -12.31 -3.68
C THR A 154 2.53 -13.26 -2.51
N GLY A 155 2.91 -12.71 -1.35
CA GLY A 155 3.27 -13.52 -0.20
C GLY A 155 2.04 -14.14 0.45
N LEU A 156 1.83 -15.43 0.26
CA LEU A 156 0.90 -16.25 1.07
C LEU A 156 1.51 -16.50 2.45
N PHE A 157 1.59 -15.46 3.27
CA PHE A 157 1.94 -15.61 4.68
C PHE A 157 0.65 -15.88 5.45
N LYS A 158 0.48 -17.12 5.94
CA LYS A 158 -0.56 -17.50 6.90
C LYS A 158 -0.21 -17.00 8.31
#